data_AF-A0A1X2GR44-F1
#
_entry.id   AF-A0A1X2GR44-F1
#
_cell.length_a   1.000
_cell.length_b   1.000
_cell.length_c   1.000
_cell.angle_alpha   90.00
_cell.angle_beta   90.00
_cell.angle_gamma   90.00
#
_symmetry.space_group_name_H-M   'P 1'
#
loop_
_entity.id
_entity.type
_entity.pdbx_description
1 polymer ?
#
loop_
_entity_poly.entity_id
_entity_poly.type
_entity_poly.pdbx_seq_one_letter_code
_entity_poly.pdbx_strand_id
1 'polypeptide(L)'
;MNSPRFMIACDRCDQWFHGECIGIDEKQGEFIDLHFCDRCSQETGKTTSWKPKCGNPACEKPGRVGTHQGYLSKYCSQNCGMQVARARLELADMKRKRHALTQHVQEDEPVYSASIPDLVIHRQLQSQLNTCSEQQDQQRLQQIKSIRQQALEHVEMIAFKHAFLTSLPEPDNGTCGFDGRLTMDDALWMEAYRAAQVPPTAEVCSLGSKQCPRHTQWARLTGQVLALERQEQLHVLQRLRREKQLIQSRKQHRHDPVHLAQAVGHGAKKVNT
;
A
#
# COMPACT_ATOMS: atom_id res chain seq x y z
N MET A 1 3.73 -12.30 27.83
CA MET A 1 3.41 -10.85 27.74
C MET A 1 2.09 -10.65 28.45
N ASN A 2 2.07 -9.95 29.58
CA ASN A 2 0.86 -9.75 30.38
C ASN A 2 0.13 -8.51 29.85
N SER A 3 -0.83 -8.68 28.94
CA SER A 3 -1.68 -7.58 28.50
C SER A 3 -2.47 -7.03 29.69
N PRO A 4 -2.65 -5.71 29.82
CA PRO A 4 -3.46 -5.14 30.89
C PRO A 4 -4.90 -5.66 30.80
N ARG A 5 -5.46 -6.12 31.92
CA ARG A 5 -6.85 -6.62 31.96
C ARG A 5 -7.83 -5.43 31.94
N PHE A 6 -8.91 -5.56 31.19
CA PHE A 6 -9.99 -4.57 31.15
C PHE A 6 -10.63 -4.41 32.55
N MET A 7 -10.77 -3.18 33.00
CA MET A 7 -11.41 -2.83 34.27
C MET A 7 -12.42 -1.70 34.07
N ILE A 8 -13.45 -1.69 34.89
CA ILE A 8 -14.51 -0.67 34.90
C ILE A 8 -14.79 -0.21 36.33
N ALA A 9 -15.04 1.09 36.50
CA ALA A 9 -15.40 1.68 37.78
C ALA A 9 -16.92 1.74 37.94
N CYS A 10 -17.42 1.58 39.16
CA CYS A 10 -18.82 1.81 39.50
C CYS A 10 -19.09 3.31 39.69
N ASP A 11 -20.07 3.87 38.96
CA ASP A 11 -20.45 5.30 38.98
C ASP A 11 -21.09 5.78 40.30
N ARG A 12 -21.16 4.90 41.32
CA ARG A 12 -21.65 5.25 42.66
C ARG A 12 -20.59 5.15 43.75
N CYS A 13 -19.81 4.06 43.78
CA CYS A 13 -18.87 3.80 44.86
C CYS A 13 -17.40 3.92 44.44
N ASP A 14 -17.14 4.27 43.17
CA ASP A 14 -15.81 4.46 42.57
C ASP A 14 -14.87 3.26 42.70
N GLN A 15 -15.40 2.08 43.07
CA GLN A 15 -14.65 0.83 43.12
C GLN A 15 -14.44 0.28 41.72
N TRP A 16 -13.27 -0.30 41.49
CA TRP A 16 -12.86 -0.85 40.20
C TRP A 16 -13.04 -2.37 40.18
N PHE A 17 -13.60 -2.87 39.07
CA PHE A 17 -13.91 -4.28 38.85
C PHE A 17 -13.22 -4.75 37.57
N HIS A 18 -12.65 -5.94 37.58
CA HIS A 18 -12.23 -6.59 36.33
C HIS A 18 -13.48 -6.99 35.55
N GLY A 19 -13.56 -6.65 34.26
CA GLY A 19 -14.74 -6.95 33.46
C GLY A 19 -15.08 -8.44 33.46
N GLU A 20 -14.08 -9.32 33.32
CA GLU A 20 -14.24 -10.78 33.38
C GLU A 20 -14.87 -11.26 34.69
N CYS A 21 -14.53 -10.64 35.83
CA CYS A 21 -15.05 -11.01 37.15
C CYS A 21 -16.53 -10.66 37.34
N ILE A 22 -17.06 -9.75 36.52
CA ILE A 22 -18.45 -9.30 36.56
C ILE A 22 -19.22 -9.60 35.27
N GLY A 23 -18.67 -10.46 34.40
CA GLY A 23 -19.32 -10.90 33.16
C GLY A 23 -19.43 -9.81 32.08
N ILE A 24 -18.51 -8.86 32.05
CA ILE A 24 -18.44 -7.77 31.06
C ILE A 24 -17.16 -7.90 30.24
N ASP A 25 -17.31 -8.19 28.95
CA ASP A 25 -16.19 -8.21 28.00
C ASP A 25 -15.73 -6.79 27.68
N GLU A 26 -14.45 -6.63 27.32
CA GLU A 26 -13.88 -5.33 26.92
C GLU A 26 -14.69 -4.65 25.80
N LYS A 27 -15.16 -5.43 24.81
CA LYS A 27 -16.02 -4.94 23.73
C LYS A 27 -17.37 -4.41 24.24
N GLN A 28 -17.94 -5.05 25.26
CA GLN A 28 -19.18 -4.58 25.89
C GLN A 28 -18.90 -3.31 26.70
N GLY A 29 -17.73 -3.23 27.34
CA GLY A 29 -17.24 -2.07 28.08
C GLY A 29 -17.32 -0.77 27.28
N GLU A 30 -17.01 -0.79 25.98
CA GLU A 30 -17.12 0.41 25.12
C GLU A 30 -18.55 0.97 25.06
N PHE A 31 -19.56 0.09 25.16
CA PHE A 31 -20.98 0.44 25.13
C PHE A 31 -21.54 0.83 26.49
N ILE A 32 -20.80 0.66 27.58
CA ILE A 32 -21.32 1.06 28.89
C ILE A 32 -21.29 2.59 28.98
N ASP A 33 -22.45 3.16 29.35
CA ASP A 33 -22.62 4.58 29.64
C ASP A 33 -22.40 4.84 31.12
N LEU A 34 -23.14 4.14 31.98
CA LEU A 34 -22.94 4.11 33.43
C LEU A 34 -22.92 2.65 33.91
N HIS A 35 -21.99 2.32 34.80
CA HIS A 35 -21.88 1.03 35.46
C HIS A 35 -22.27 1.11 36.94
N PHE A 36 -23.16 0.22 37.37
CA PHE A 36 -23.49 0.03 38.78
C PHE A 36 -23.16 -1.41 39.20
N CYS A 37 -22.29 -1.57 40.19
CA CYS A 37 -21.97 -2.89 40.74
C CYS A 37 -23.19 -3.49 41.48
N ASP A 38 -23.22 -4.81 41.66
CA ASP A 38 -24.38 -5.54 42.23
C ASP A 38 -24.87 -4.93 43.55
N ARG A 39 -23.95 -4.57 44.44
CA ARG A 39 -24.28 -3.91 45.71
C ARG A 39 -24.97 -2.57 45.49
N CYS A 40 -24.42 -1.72 44.64
CA CYS A 40 -25.00 -0.40 44.35
C CYS A 40 -26.32 -0.51 43.60
N SER A 41 -26.46 -1.50 42.71
CA SER A 41 -27.69 -1.79 41.98
C SER A 41 -28.82 -2.20 42.93
N GLN A 42 -28.56 -3.10 43.89
CA GLN A 42 -29.52 -3.50 44.91
C GLN A 42 -29.92 -2.35 45.86
N GLU A 43 -28.96 -1.52 46.28
CA GLU A 43 -29.22 -0.40 47.20
C GLU A 43 -30.00 0.75 46.55
N THR A 44 -29.80 1.01 45.26
CA THR A 44 -30.38 2.20 44.58
C THR A 44 -31.46 1.89 43.56
N GLY A 45 -31.61 0.62 43.17
CA GLY A 45 -32.46 0.21 42.04
C GLY A 45 -31.93 0.63 40.66
N LYS A 46 -30.72 1.20 40.58
CA LYS A 46 -30.11 1.64 39.31
C LYS A 46 -29.35 0.50 38.64
N THR A 47 -29.53 0.33 37.34
CA THR A 47 -28.85 -0.68 36.54
C THR A 47 -27.85 -0.05 35.58
N THR A 48 -26.86 -0.84 35.14
CA THR A 48 -25.89 -0.43 34.13
C THR A 48 -26.60 0.03 32.86
N SER A 49 -26.32 1.26 32.42
CA SER A 49 -26.87 1.86 31.20
C SER A 49 -25.93 1.66 30.01
N TRP A 50 -26.50 1.60 28.81
CA TRP A 50 -25.79 1.25 27.59
C TRP A 50 -25.97 2.32 26.51
N LYS A 51 -24.88 2.69 25.85
CA LYS A 51 -24.85 3.56 24.68
C LYS A 51 -25.50 2.84 23.50
N PRO A 52 -26.34 3.53 22.70
CA PRO A 52 -26.84 2.95 21.46
C PRO A 52 -25.69 2.76 20.45
N LYS A 53 -25.86 1.83 19.52
CA LYS A 53 -24.96 1.70 18.35
C LYS A 53 -24.97 2.97 17.50
N CYS A 54 -23.84 3.25 16.86
CA CYS A 54 -23.73 4.32 15.87
C CYS A 54 -24.82 4.15 14.79
N GLY A 55 -25.53 5.23 14.48
CA GLY A 55 -26.56 5.25 13.44
C GLY A 55 -26.01 5.22 12.02
N ASN A 56 -24.71 4.99 11.82
CA ASN A 56 -24.13 4.65 10.54
C ASN A 56 -24.17 3.12 10.36
N PRO A 57 -24.93 2.58 9.38
CA PRO A 57 -25.08 1.15 9.17
C PRO A 57 -23.77 0.38 8.92
N ALA A 58 -22.71 1.07 8.46
CA ALA A 58 -21.40 0.47 8.23
C ALA A 58 -20.44 0.58 9.44
N CYS A 59 -20.96 0.99 10.61
CA CYS A 59 -20.18 1.24 11.82
C CYS A 59 -20.76 0.50 13.03
N GLU A 60 -19.91 -0.25 13.74
CA GLU A 60 -20.30 -1.00 14.93
C GLU A 60 -19.99 -0.28 16.24
N LYS A 61 -19.42 0.92 16.21
CA LYS A 61 -19.02 1.66 17.41
C LYS A 61 -20.20 2.22 18.19
N PRO A 62 -20.08 2.46 19.51
CA PRO A 62 -21.11 3.15 20.29
C PRO A 62 -21.28 4.62 19.85
N GLY A 63 -22.50 5.14 19.96
CA GLY A 63 -22.78 6.56 19.81
C GLY A 63 -22.03 7.38 20.85
N ARG A 64 -21.58 8.59 20.49
CA ARG A 64 -20.86 9.45 21.44
C ARG A 64 -21.83 10.08 22.43
N VAL A 65 -21.47 10.06 23.71
CA VAL A 65 -22.09 10.90 24.72
C VAL A 65 -21.51 12.31 24.55
N GLY A 66 -22.35 13.31 24.31
CA GLY A 66 -21.88 14.67 24.02
C GLY A 66 -21.18 15.31 25.22
N THR A 67 -20.05 15.97 24.98
CA THR A 67 -19.30 16.75 25.98
C THR A 67 -19.97 18.09 26.33
N HIS A 68 -20.95 18.53 25.53
CA HIS A 68 -21.71 19.76 25.76
C HIS A 68 -23.18 19.39 25.98
N GLN A 69 -23.69 19.63 27.19
CA GLN A 69 -25.13 19.56 27.55
C GLN A 69 -25.80 18.17 27.53
N GLY A 70 -25.04 17.07 27.59
CA GLY A 70 -25.63 15.74 27.84
C GLY A 70 -26.46 15.15 26.69
N TYR A 71 -26.40 15.73 25.49
CA TYR A 71 -27.06 15.15 24.32
C TYR A 71 -26.27 13.94 23.79
N LEU A 72 -26.93 12.78 23.74
CA LEU A 72 -26.41 11.58 23.10
C LEU A 72 -26.38 11.79 21.58
N SER A 73 -25.18 11.79 20.99
CA SER A 73 -25.02 11.79 19.54
C SER A 73 -25.45 10.43 18.99
N LYS A 74 -26.26 10.46 17.93
CA LYS A 74 -26.60 9.26 17.15
C LYS A 74 -25.37 8.58 16.54
N TYR A 75 -24.25 9.30 16.42
CA TYR A 75 -23.05 8.82 15.74
C TYR A 75 -21.83 8.79 16.66
N CYS A 76 -20.93 7.84 16.44
CA CYS A 76 -19.67 7.69 17.15
C CYS A 76 -18.63 8.79 16.85
N SER A 77 -18.97 9.82 16.06
CA SER A 77 -18.38 10.03 14.72
C SER A 77 -18.98 11.25 14.01
N GLN A 78 -18.34 12.43 13.95
CA GLN A 78 -18.75 13.50 13.02
C GLN A 78 -18.61 12.97 11.59
N ASN A 79 -17.55 12.23 11.29
CA ASN A 79 -17.39 11.57 10.00
C ASN A 79 -18.50 10.56 9.72
N CYS A 80 -18.90 9.73 10.70
CA CYS A 80 -20.02 8.79 10.53
C CYS A 80 -21.35 9.53 10.30
N GLY A 81 -21.58 10.66 10.99
CA GLY A 81 -22.73 11.52 10.73
C GLY A 81 -22.71 12.08 9.32
N MET A 82 -21.56 12.58 8.85
CA MET A 82 -21.38 13.11 7.51
C MET A 82 -21.53 12.05 6.41
N GLN A 83 -21.09 10.81 6.64
CA GLN A 83 -21.28 9.70 5.70
C GLN A 83 -22.77 9.41 5.48
N VAL A 84 -23.54 9.31 6.57
CA VAL A 84 -24.99 9.10 6.49
C VAL A 84 -25.70 10.30 5.87
N ALA A 85 -25.29 11.53 6.20
CA ALA A 85 -25.83 12.74 5.59
C ALA A 85 -25.58 12.79 4.07
N ARG A 86 -24.37 12.44 3.61
CA ARG A 86 -24.05 12.34 2.17
C ARG A 86 -24.93 11.31 1.46
N ALA A 87 -25.09 10.12 2.03
CA ALA A 87 -25.95 9.08 1.45
C ALA A 87 -27.42 9.52 1.36
N ARG A 88 -27.91 10.31 2.32
CA ARG A 88 -29.25 10.91 2.27
C ARG A 88 -29.41 11.91 1.13
N LEU A 89 -28.43 12.79 0.94
CA LEU A 89 -28.42 13.76 -0.16
C LEU A 89 -28.40 13.03 -1.52
N GLU A 90 -27.54 12.01 -1.64
CA GLU A 90 -27.42 11.18 -2.85
C GLU A 90 -28.74 10.47 -3.19
N LEU A 91 -29.39 9.86 -2.20
CA LEU A 91 -30.70 9.23 -2.41
C LEU A 91 -31.78 10.26 -2.80
N ALA A 92 -31.77 11.45 -2.22
CA ALA A 92 -32.69 12.53 -2.59
C ALA A 92 -32.45 13.01 -4.04
N ASP A 93 -31.18 13.13 -4.46
CA ASP A 93 -30.80 13.46 -5.84
C ASP A 93 -31.26 12.39 -6.82
N MET A 94 -31.04 11.12 -6.50
CA MET A 94 -31.52 10.00 -7.32
C MET A 94 -33.04 10.02 -7.49
N LYS A 95 -33.80 10.28 -6.41
CA LYS A 95 -35.26 10.41 -6.47
C LYS A 95 -35.69 11.59 -7.34
N ARG A 96 -35.06 12.76 -7.19
CA ARG A 96 -35.32 13.94 -8.03
C ARG A 96 -35.08 13.66 -9.52
N LYS A 97 -33.94 13.04 -9.86
CA LYS A 97 -33.61 12.65 -11.24
C LYS A 97 -34.60 11.64 -11.80
N ARG A 98 -35.03 10.65 -11.00
CA ARG A 98 -36.05 9.68 -11.40
C ARG A 98 -37.37 10.40 -11.73
N HIS A 99 -37.86 11.27 -10.86
CA HIS A 99 -39.08 12.05 -11.14
C HIS A 99 -38.98 12.89 -12.41
N ALA A 100 -37.81 13.44 -12.74
CA ALA A 100 -37.58 14.18 -13.98
C ALA A 100 -37.55 13.27 -15.24
N LEU A 101 -37.14 12.01 -15.11
CA LEU A 101 -37.03 11.03 -16.22
C LEU A 101 -38.30 10.20 -16.45
N THR A 102 -39.16 10.06 -15.43
CA THR A 102 -40.37 9.20 -15.47
C THR A 102 -41.55 9.89 -16.18
N GLN A 103 -41.33 11.05 -16.82
CA GLN A 103 -42.33 11.64 -17.71
C GLN A 103 -42.50 10.87 -19.03
N HIS A 104 -41.76 9.78 -19.33
CA HIS A 104 -41.83 9.16 -20.65
C HIS A 104 -41.63 7.63 -20.86
N VAL A 105 -41.69 6.71 -19.88
CA VAL A 105 -41.64 5.24 -20.21
C VAL A 105 -42.40 4.36 -19.19
N GLN A 106 -43.14 3.36 -19.71
CA GLN A 106 -43.87 2.30 -18.98
C GLN A 106 -42.96 1.35 -18.21
N GLU A 107 -43.50 0.89 -17.09
CA GLU A 107 -42.94 0.03 -16.05
C GLU A 107 -42.79 -1.41 -16.57
N ASP A 108 -41.58 -2.01 -16.53
CA ASP A 108 -41.37 -3.49 -16.53
C ASP A 108 -39.87 -3.88 -16.36
N GLU A 109 -39.12 -3.26 -15.43
CA GLU A 109 -37.80 -3.79 -15.01
C GLU A 109 -37.63 -3.65 -13.49
N PRO A 110 -37.21 -4.71 -12.75
CA PRO A 110 -37.04 -4.66 -11.30
C PRO A 110 -35.79 -3.83 -10.95
N VAL A 111 -36.00 -2.55 -10.68
CA VAL A 111 -34.92 -1.62 -10.30
C VAL A 111 -34.55 -1.84 -8.83
N TYR A 112 -33.34 -2.34 -8.57
CA TYR A 112 -32.75 -2.36 -7.23
C TYR A 112 -32.78 -0.94 -6.62
N SER A 113 -33.64 -0.72 -5.62
CA SER A 113 -33.76 0.58 -4.95
C SER A 113 -32.64 0.73 -3.93
N ALA A 114 -31.60 1.49 -4.27
CA ALA A 114 -30.52 1.78 -3.35
C ALA A 114 -31.04 2.41 -2.03
N SER A 115 -30.68 1.81 -0.89
CA SER A 115 -31.00 2.32 0.44
C SER A 115 -29.81 3.08 1.06
N ILE A 116 -30.05 3.82 2.15
CA ILE A 116 -28.97 4.52 2.89
C ILE A 116 -27.90 3.51 3.38
N PRO A 117 -28.26 2.37 3.99
CA PRO A 117 -27.29 1.31 4.29
C PRO A 117 -26.43 0.90 3.08
N ASP A 118 -27.05 0.63 1.92
CA ASP A 118 -26.32 0.16 0.74
C ASP A 118 -25.29 1.19 0.26
N LEU A 119 -25.70 2.47 0.18
CA LEU A 119 -24.82 3.55 -0.25
C LEU A 119 -23.64 3.76 0.70
N VAL A 120 -23.87 3.69 2.01
CA VAL A 120 -22.80 3.91 2.99
C VAL A 120 -21.85 2.72 3.05
N ILE A 121 -22.37 1.49 3.02
CA ILE A 121 -21.56 0.26 3.01
C ILE A 121 -20.71 0.22 1.73
N HIS A 122 -21.32 0.43 0.56
CA HIS A 122 -20.61 0.43 -0.72
C HIS A 122 -19.49 1.47 -0.74
N ARG A 123 -19.76 2.71 -0.30
CA ARG A 123 -18.74 3.78 -0.25
C ARG A 123 -17.60 3.45 0.72
N GLN A 124 -17.89 2.81 1.85
CA GLN A 124 -16.87 2.38 2.80
C GLN A 124 -15.99 1.27 2.21
N LEU A 125 -16.58 0.27 1.56
CA LEU A 125 -15.84 -0.79 0.85
C LEU A 125 -14.96 -0.20 -0.26
N GLN A 126 -15.49 0.72 -1.06
CA GLN A 126 -14.72 1.39 -2.11
C GLN A 126 -13.55 2.21 -1.54
N SER A 127 -13.76 2.92 -0.43
CA SER A 127 -12.69 3.64 0.27
C SER A 127 -11.60 2.68 0.78
N GLN A 128 -11.98 1.51 1.29
CA GLN A 128 -11.03 0.49 1.74
C GLN A 128 -10.22 -0.09 0.56
N LEU A 129 -10.89 -0.40 -0.56
CA LEU A 129 -10.24 -0.87 -1.78
C LEU A 129 -9.24 0.16 -2.32
N ASN A 130 -9.62 1.44 -2.34
CA ASN A 130 -8.72 2.53 -2.74
C ASN A 130 -7.50 2.63 -1.82
N THR A 131 -7.71 2.55 -0.51
CA THR A 131 -6.62 2.58 0.49
C THR A 131 -5.65 1.40 0.29
N CYS A 132 -6.16 0.19 0.08
CA CYS A 132 -5.35 -0.99 -0.21
C CYS A 132 -4.56 -0.81 -1.53
N SER A 133 -5.22 -0.33 -2.58
CA SER A 133 -4.59 -0.05 -3.88
C SER A 133 -3.49 1.02 -3.76
N GLU A 134 -3.71 2.06 -2.95
CA GLU A 134 -2.70 3.09 -2.66
C GLU A 134 -1.50 2.52 -1.91
N GLN A 135 -1.72 1.65 -0.92
CA GLN A 135 -0.66 0.99 -0.18
C GLN A 135 0.18 0.08 -1.09
N GLN A 136 -0.45 -0.73 -1.94
CA GLN A 136 0.23 -1.56 -2.93
C GLN A 136 1.07 -0.72 -3.91
N ASP A 137 0.51 0.40 -4.38
CA ASP A 137 1.23 1.31 -5.28
C ASP A 137 2.42 1.98 -4.60
N GLN A 138 2.29 2.34 -3.31
CA GLN A 138 3.41 2.88 -2.53
C GLN A 138 4.52 1.83 -2.36
N GLN A 139 4.18 0.60 -2.01
CA GLN A 139 5.14 -0.51 -1.90
C GLN A 139 5.85 -0.75 -3.24
N ARG A 140 5.10 -0.77 -4.34
CA ARG A 140 5.69 -0.97 -5.66
C ARG A 140 6.63 0.16 -6.07
N LEU A 141 6.29 1.41 -5.76
CA LEU A 141 7.18 2.55 -6.02
C LEU A 141 8.48 2.48 -5.20
N GLN A 142 8.42 1.99 -3.96
CA GLN A 142 9.61 1.74 -3.15
C GLN A 142 10.50 0.65 -3.78
N GLN A 143 9.91 -0.46 -4.23
CA GLN A 143 10.63 -1.50 -4.97
C GLN A 143 11.27 -0.96 -6.25
N ILE A 144 10.52 -0.22 -7.07
CA ILE A 144 11.04 0.42 -8.29
C ILE A 144 12.23 1.32 -7.98
N LYS A 145 12.17 2.10 -6.89
CA LYS A 145 13.28 2.95 -6.45
C LYS A 145 14.52 2.13 -6.12
N SER A 146 14.37 1.05 -5.35
CA SER A 146 15.48 0.16 -4.98
C SER A 146 16.12 -0.51 -6.21
N ILE A 147 15.30 -1.14 -7.06
CA ILE A 147 15.78 -1.85 -8.27
C ILE A 147 16.43 -0.85 -9.25
N ARG A 148 15.87 0.34 -9.40
CA ARG A 148 16.47 1.39 -10.24
C ARG A 148 17.85 1.77 -9.73
N GLN A 149 18.01 1.96 -8.42
CA GLN A 149 19.31 2.31 -7.84
C GLN A 149 20.33 1.21 -8.08
N GLN A 150 19.96 -0.05 -7.86
CA GLN A 150 20.81 -1.21 -8.14
C GLN A 150 21.22 -1.27 -9.62
N ALA A 151 20.28 -1.14 -10.56
CA ALA A 151 20.60 -1.16 -11.98
C ALA A 151 21.51 0.00 -12.42
N LEU A 152 21.38 1.19 -11.80
CA LEU A 152 22.31 2.30 -12.04
C LEU A 152 23.72 1.98 -11.55
N GLU A 153 23.85 1.46 -10.32
CA GLU A 153 25.15 1.05 -9.78
C GLU A 153 25.81 -0.03 -10.64
N HIS A 154 25.04 -1.01 -11.13
CA HIS A 154 25.56 -2.02 -12.07
C HIS A 154 26.05 -1.39 -13.38
N VAL A 155 25.33 -0.42 -13.97
CA VAL A 155 25.77 0.27 -15.19
C VAL A 155 27.10 1.00 -14.97
N GLU A 156 27.25 1.67 -13.83
CA GLU A 156 28.47 2.38 -13.47
C GLU A 156 29.64 1.42 -13.20
N MET A 157 29.38 0.32 -12.49
CA MET A 157 30.37 -0.74 -12.26
C MET A 157 30.81 -1.41 -13.56
N ILE A 158 29.89 -1.69 -14.50
CA ILE A 158 30.24 -2.22 -15.83
C ILE A 158 31.11 -1.21 -16.59
N ALA A 159 30.80 0.09 -16.51
CA ALA A 159 31.63 1.13 -17.12
C ALA A 159 33.04 1.18 -16.48
N PHE A 160 33.12 0.98 -15.16
CA PHE A 160 34.38 0.89 -14.42
C PHE A 160 35.21 -0.34 -14.84
N LYS A 161 34.58 -1.52 -14.95
CA LYS A 161 35.21 -2.77 -15.43
C LYS A 161 35.64 -2.65 -16.90
N HIS A 162 34.87 -1.97 -17.72
CA HIS A 162 35.25 -1.67 -19.11
C HIS A 162 36.45 -0.72 -19.19
N ALA A 163 36.51 0.33 -18.36
CA ALA A 163 37.67 1.20 -18.27
C ALA A 163 38.95 0.43 -17.87
N PHE A 164 38.82 -0.51 -16.92
CA PHE A 164 39.91 -1.43 -16.58
C PHE A 164 40.33 -2.28 -17.78
N LEU A 165 39.39 -2.91 -18.49
CA LEU A 165 39.67 -3.68 -19.69
C LEU A 165 40.46 -2.87 -20.73
N THR A 166 40.06 -1.62 -20.99
CA THR A 166 40.75 -0.73 -21.95
C THR A 166 42.13 -0.25 -21.48
N SER A 167 42.43 -0.37 -20.18
CA SER A 167 43.75 -0.03 -19.64
C SER A 167 44.76 -1.17 -19.74
N LEU A 168 44.30 -2.39 -20.03
CA LEU A 168 45.17 -3.55 -20.16
C LEU A 168 45.95 -3.48 -21.49
N PRO A 169 47.20 -3.99 -21.52
CA PRO A 169 48.00 -4.03 -22.73
C PRO A 169 47.35 -4.93 -23.80
N GLU A 170 47.37 -4.47 -25.05
CA GLU A 170 46.82 -5.23 -26.18
C GLU A 170 47.56 -6.56 -26.38
N PRO A 171 46.84 -7.67 -26.66
CA PRO A 171 47.44 -9.00 -26.83
C PRO A 171 48.39 -9.11 -28.05
N ASP A 172 48.41 -8.13 -28.95
CA ASP A 172 49.29 -8.13 -30.12
C ASP A 172 50.77 -7.88 -29.78
N ASN A 173 51.09 -7.50 -28.53
CA ASN A 173 52.46 -7.30 -28.03
C ASN A 173 53.23 -8.60 -27.71
N GLY A 174 52.81 -9.75 -28.23
CA GLY A 174 53.53 -11.03 -28.13
C GLY A 174 53.21 -11.86 -26.88
N THR A 175 52.44 -11.34 -25.93
CA THR A 175 51.96 -12.06 -24.73
C THR A 175 50.44 -12.00 -24.62
N CYS A 176 49.84 -13.05 -24.06
CA CYS A 176 48.40 -13.22 -23.90
C CYS A 176 47.77 -12.11 -23.06
N GLY A 177 48.34 -11.77 -21.90
CA GLY A 177 47.95 -10.60 -21.11
C GLY A 177 46.57 -10.69 -20.45
N PHE A 178 45.88 -11.83 -20.54
CA PHE A 178 44.60 -12.04 -19.87
C PHE A 178 44.76 -11.87 -18.36
N ASP A 179 43.96 -11.00 -17.76
CA ASP A 179 43.96 -10.72 -16.33
C ASP A 179 42.75 -11.41 -15.67
N GLY A 180 43.02 -12.28 -14.69
CA GLY A 180 41.97 -13.05 -14.01
C GLY A 180 40.89 -12.20 -13.32
N ARG A 181 41.13 -10.90 -13.10
CA ARG A 181 40.13 -9.98 -12.52
C ARG A 181 38.90 -9.87 -13.40
N LEU A 182 39.05 -10.02 -14.72
CA LEU A 182 37.93 -9.92 -15.67
C LEU A 182 36.84 -10.98 -15.45
N THR A 183 37.21 -12.12 -14.85
CA THR A 183 36.31 -13.23 -14.53
C THR A 183 35.88 -13.26 -13.06
N MET A 184 36.27 -12.28 -12.24
CA MET A 184 35.80 -12.19 -10.86
C MET A 184 34.30 -11.90 -10.81
N ASP A 185 33.68 -12.34 -9.72
CA ASP A 185 32.27 -12.11 -9.42
C ASP A 185 31.95 -10.61 -9.37
N ASP A 186 30.76 -10.26 -9.85
CA ASP A 186 30.28 -8.88 -9.88
C ASP A 186 30.20 -8.25 -8.49
N ALA A 187 29.99 -9.02 -7.42
CA ALA A 187 30.01 -8.51 -6.06
C ALA A 187 31.38 -7.91 -5.69
N LEU A 188 32.47 -8.56 -6.09
CA LEU A 188 33.83 -8.08 -5.85
C LEU A 188 34.12 -6.83 -6.68
N TRP A 189 33.64 -6.79 -7.93
CA TRP A 189 33.73 -5.59 -8.76
C TRP A 189 32.86 -4.44 -8.24
N MET A 190 31.71 -4.72 -7.64
CA MET A 190 30.85 -3.73 -7.00
C MET A 190 31.49 -3.13 -5.73
N GLU A 191 32.13 -3.95 -4.90
CA GLU A 191 32.90 -3.47 -3.75
C GLU A 191 34.07 -2.58 -4.21
N ALA A 192 34.80 -3.03 -5.23
CA ALA A 192 35.91 -2.30 -5.81
C ALA A 192 35.48 -0.95 -6.43
N TYR A 193 34.37 -0.96 -7.18
CA TYR A 193 33.74 0.25 -7.71
C TYR A 193 33.38 1.24 -6.59
N ARG A 194 32.73 0.77 -5.53
CA ARG A 194 32.37 1.60 -4.36
C ARG A 194 33.59 2.16 -3.64
N ALA A 195 34.69 1.41 -3.61
CA ALA A 195 35.97 1.83 -3.05
C ALA A 195 36.81 2.70 -4.01
N ALA A 196 36.33 2.91 -5.25
CA ALA A 196 37.05 3.59 -6.33
C ALA A 196 38.46 2.99 -6.60
N GLN A 197 38.58 1.67 -6.45
CA GLN A 197 39.83 0.93 -6.62
C GLN A 197 39.59 -0.28 -7.50
N VAL A 198 40.59 -0.68 -8.28
CA VAL A 198 40.51 -1.95 -9.03
C VAL A 198 40.71 -3.09 -8.03
N PRO A 199 40.02 -4.24 -8.16
CA PRO A 199 40.28 -5.40 -7.31
C PRO A 199 41.78 -5.75 -7.26
N PRO A 200 42.29 -6.20 -6.10
CA PRO A 200 43.68 -6.60 -5.95
C PRO A 200 44.04 -7.69 -6.99
N THR A 201 45.32 -7.67 -7.40
CA THR A 201 45.85 -8.38 -8.57
C THR A 201 45.39 -9.82 -8.69
N ALA A 202 44.83 -10.17 -9.83
CA ALA A 202 44.67 -11.57 -10.24
C ALA A 202 45.86 -11.99 -11.10
N GLU A 203 46.02 -13.31 -11.22
CA GLU A 203 47.00 -13.94 -12.09
C GLU A 203 46.85 -13.44 -13.53
N VAL A 204 47.93 -12.89 -14.09
CA VAL A 204 48.00 -12.44 -15.49
C VAL A 204 48.65 -13.54 -16.33
N CYS A 205 48.00 -13.91 -17.43
CA CYS A 205 48.50 -14.95 -18.34
C CYS A 205 49.72 -14.46 -19.12
N SER A 206 50.86 -15.11 -18.90
CA SER A 206 52.15 -14.80 -19.55
C SER A 206 52.45 -15.61 -20.82
N LEU A 207 51.56 -16.51 -21.24
CA LEU A 207 51.72 -17.31 -22.47
C LEU A 207 51.80 -16.41 -23.70
N GLY A 208 52.45 -16.86 -24.79
CA GLY A 208 52.47 -16.11 -26.05
C GLY A 208 51.06 -15.92 -26.63
N SER A 209 50.74 -14.73 -27.14
CA SER A 209 49.37 -14.41 -27.59
C SER A 209 48.86 -15.33 -28.72
N LYS A 210 49.75 -15.77 -29.61
CA LYS A 210 49.45 -16.74 -30.69
C LYS A 210 49.40 -18.21 -30.23
N GLN A 211 49.79 -18.49 -28.99
CA GLN A 211 49.99 -19.84 -28.45
C GLN A 211 49.15 -20.13 -27.20
N CYS A 212 48.30 -19.19 -26.76
CA CYS A 212 47.44 -19.37 -25.60
C CYS A 212 46.05 -19.88 -26.02
N PRO A 213 45.76 -21.20 -25.94
CA PRO A 213 44.46 -21.73 -26.33
C PRO A 213 43.33 -21.37 -25.34
N ARG A 214 43.68 -20.94 -24.12
CA ARG A 214 42.73 -20.71 -23.03
C ARG A 214 42.04 -19.35 -23.07
N HIS A 215 42.67 -18.34 -23.68
CA HIS A 215 42.18 -16.96 -23.66
C HIS A 215 42.14 -16.37 -25.08
N THR A 216 41.66 -17.15 -26.04
CA THR A 216 41.56 -16.69 -27.43
C THR A 216 40.59 -15.50 -27.52
N GLN A 217 41.08 -14.36 -28.03
CA GLN A 217 40.28 -13.13 -28.22
C GLN A 217 39.61 -12.62 -26.94
N TRP A 218 40.19 -12.89 -25.76
CA TRP A 218 39.59 -12.56 -24.47
C TRP A 218 39.16 -11.09 -24.38
N ALA A 219 39.99 -10.14 -24.83
CA ALA A 219 39.70 -8.71 -24.73
C ALA A 219 38.43 -8.32 -25.50
N ARG A 220 38.29 -8.80 -26.74
CA ARG A 220 37.12 -8.56 -27.59
C ARG A 220 35.86 -9.18 -27.00
N LEU A 221 35.95 -10.44 -26.55
CA LEU A 221 34.81 -11.16 -26.00
C LEU A 221 34.34 -10.53 -24.68
N THR A 222 35.26 -10.19 -23.78
CA THR A 222 34.92 -9.48 -22.53
C THR A 222 34.28 -8.13 -22.83
N GLY A 223 34.81 -7.36 -23.78
CA GLY A 223 34.20 -6.09 -24.19
C GLY A 223 32.76 -6.24 -24.71
N GLN A 224 32.50 -7.29 -25.50
CA GLN A 224 31.15 -7.60 -26.00
C GLN A 224 30.19 -8.01 -24.87
N VAL A 225 30.66 -8.83 -23.92
CA VAL A 225 29.87 -9.25 -22.74
C VAL A 225 29.49 -8.04 -21.90
N LEU A 226 30.45 -7.18 -21.54
CA LEU A 226 30.19 -5.96 -20.77
C LEU A 226 29.22 -5.02 -21.49
N ALA A 227 29.33 -4.91 -22.82
CA ALA A 227 28.39 -4.09 -23.60
C ALA A 227 26.96 -4.66 -23.57
N LEU A 228 26.80 -5.98 -23.67
CA LEU A 228 25.52 -6.66 -23.57
C LEU A 228 24.90 -6.49 -22.18
N GLU A 229 25.66 -6.76 -21.12
CA GLU A 229 25.23 -6.59 -19.73
C GLU A 229 24.77 -5.14 -19.46
N ARG A 230 25.53 -4.15 -19.96
CA ARG A 230 25.14 -2.73 -19.87
C ARG A 230 23.81 -2.48 -20.57
N GLN A 231 23.62 -3.04 -21.77
CA GLN A 231 22.38 -2.88 -22.51
C GLN A 231 21.18 -3.49 -21.78
N GLU A 232 21.35 -4.65 -21.16
CA GLU A 232 20.32 -5.30 -20.34
C GLU A 232 19.90 -4.42 -19.15
N GLN A 233 20.86 -3.85 -18.43
CA GLN A 233 20.56 -2.93 -17.32
C GLN A 233 19.85 -1.66 -17.80
N LEU A 234 20.22 -1.12 -18.97
CA LEU A 234 19.51 0.01 -19.58
C LEU A 234 18.05 -0.35 -19.92
N HIS A 235 17.79 -1.55 -20.43
CA HIS A 235 16.43 -2.04 -20.66
C HIS A 235 15.63 -2.16 -19.35
N VAL A 236 16.25 -2.65 -18.27
CA VAL A 236 15.62 -2.67 -16.93
C VAL A 236 15.23 -1.26 -16.50
N LEU A 237 16.13 -0.28 -16.63
CA LEU A 237 15.86 1.12 -16.28
C LEU A 237 14.71 1.73 -17.10
N GLN A 238 14.63 1.40 -18.40
CA GLN A 238 13.53 1.83 -19.25
C GLN A 238 12.19 1.21 -18.82
N ARG A 239 12.16 -0.09 -18.52
CA ARG A 239 10.96 -0.79 -18.01
C ARG A 239 10.46 -0.16 -16.70
N LEU A 240 11.37 0.05 -15.75
CA LEU A 240 11.05 0.68 -14.46
C LEU A 240 10.53 2.11 -14.62
N ARG A 241 11.06 2.89 -15.57
CA ARG A 241 10.57 4.24 -15.88
C ARG A 241 9.12 4.19 -16.38
N ARG A 242 8.81 3.31 -17.33
CA ARG A 242 7.45 3.15 -17.88
C ARG A 242 6.47 2.71 -16.79
N GLU A 243 6.87 1.72 -15.99
CA GLU A 243 6.04 1.24 -14.89
C GLU A 243 5.73 2.36 -13.90
N LYS A 244 6.73 3.13 -13.46
CA LYS A 244 6.53 4.29 -12.58
C LYS A 244 5.51 5.28 -13.15
N GLN A 245 5.56 5.58 -14.45
CA GLN A 245 4.60 6.48 -15.09
C GLN A 245 3.17 5.92 -15.04
N LEU A 246 2.99 4.61 -15.26
CA LEU A 246 1.68 3.96 -15.13
C LEU A 246 1.14 4.04 -13.69
N ILE A 247 2.00 3.85 -12.68
CA ILE A 247 1.59 4.01 -11.26
C ILE A 247 1.17 5.45 -10.96
N GLN A 248 1.94 6.42 -11.47
CA GLN A 248 1.64 7.84 -11.27
C GLN A 248 0.33 8.26 -11.95
N SER A 249 0.09 7.79 -13.17
CA SER A 249 -1.16 8.04 -13.90
C SER A 249 -2.37 7.47 -13.16
N ARG A 250 -2.35 6.19 -12.72
CA ARG A 250 -3.48 5.63 -11.96
C ARG A 250 -3.68 6.30 -10.60
N LYS A 251 -2.61 6.77 -9.95
CA LYS A 251 -2.71 7.61 -8.74
C LYS A 251 -3.45 8.92 -9.02
N GLN A 252 -3.11 9.61 -10.10
CA GLN A 252 -3.81 10.83 -10.51
C GLN A 252 -5.30 10.57 -10.78
N HIS A 253 -5.63 9.49 -11.49
CA HIS A 253 -7.02 9.10 -11.75
C HIS A 253 -7.83 8.81 -10.47
N ARG A 254 -7.22 8.25 -9.41
CA ARG A 254 -7.92 8.03 -8.12
C ARG A 254 -8.23 9.32 -7.36
N HIS A 255 -7.45 10.38 -7.57
CA HIS A 255 -7.66 11.70 -6.95
C HIS A 255 -8.46 12.66 -7.82
N ASP A 256 -8.85 12.26 -9.04
CA ASP A 256 -9.67 13.08 -9.94
C ASP A 256 -11.14 13.14 -9.46
N PRO A 257 -11.65 14.31 -9.04
CA PRO A 257 -13.02 14.46 -8.56
C PRO A 257 -14.09 14.12 -9.62
N VAL A 258 -13.75 14.16 -10.91
CA VAL A 258 -14.67 13.83 -12.01
C VAL A 258 -15.03 12.35 -12.03
N HIS A 259 -14.09 11.46 -11.64
CA HIS A 259 -14.33 10.02 -11.62
C HIS A 259 -15.05 9.52 -10.36
N LEU A 260 -14.89 10.21 -9.22
CA LEU A 260 -15.71 9.98 -8.02
C LEU A 260 -17.20 10.26 -8.29
N ALA A 261 -17.50 11.26 -9.13
CA ALA A 261 -18.86 11.54 -9.58
C ALA A 261 -19.39 10.51 -10.59
N GLN A 262 -18.53 9.97 -11.45
CA GLN A 262 -18.89 8.95 -12.45
C GLN A 262 -19.03 7.54 -11.85
N ALA A 263 -18.27 7.17 -10.81
CA ALA A 263 -18.42 5.89 -10.10
C ALA A 263 -19.79 5.78 -9.40
N VAL A 264 -20.33 6.91 -8.93
CA VAL A 264 -21.70 7.01 -8.41
C VAL A 264 -22.75 6.91 -9.53
N GLY A 265 -22.39 7.20 -10.77
CA GLY A 265 -23.27 7.09 -11.94
C GLY A 265 -23.23 5.75 -12.70
N HIS A 266 -22.13 4.99 -12.61
CA HIS A 266 -21.90 3.79 -13.42
C HIS A 266 -22.14 2.45 -12.70
N GLY A 267 -22.46 2.43 -11.40
CA GLY A 267 -22.92 1.22 -10.70
C GLY A 267 -24.22 0.60 -11.27
N ALA A 268 -24.90 1.29 -12.19
CA ALA A 268 -26.09 0.80 -12.88
C ALA A 268 -25.80 0.11 -14.24
N LYS A 269 -24.54 -0.01 -14.67
CA LYS A 269 -24.19 -0.63 -15.96
C LYS A 269 -22.91 -1.45 -15.84
N LYS A 270 -23.03 -2.71 -15.42
CA LYS A 270 -22.21 -3.87 -15.86
C LYS A 270 -22.42 -5.08 -14.94
N VAL A 271 -23.50 -5.83 -15.18
CA VAL A 271 -23.51 -7.30 -15.07
C VAL A 271 -24.33 -7.78 -16.27
N ASN A 272 -23.65 -8.10 -17.36
CA ASN A 272 -24.10 -9.09 -18.34
C ASN A 272 -22.99 -9.33 -19.36
N THR A 273 -22.23 -10.38 -19.11
CA THR A 273 -21.74 -11.38 -20.08
C THR A 273 -21.32 -12.59 -19.27
#